data_AF-A0A8C4NHJ2-F1
#
_entry.id   AF-A0A8C4NHJ2-F1
#
_cell.length_a   1.000
_cell.length_b   1.000
_cell.length_c   1.000
_cell.angle_alpha   90.00
_cell.angle_beta   90.00
_cell.angle_gamma   90.00
#
_symmetry.space_group_name_H-M   'P 1'
#
loop_
_entity.id
_entity.type
_entity.pdbx_description
1 polymer ?
#
loop_
_entity_poly.entity_id
_entity_poly.type
_entity_poly.pdbx_seq_one_letter_code
_entity_poly.pdbx_strand_id
1 'polypeptide(L)'
;MNGEAQDKAGGTAQSVPVKEEPDPWTKEHLFLLLDQMKALLPENDNFRYKTTEHNMDWEKLKIGDFTSQTCRQRWSQLSTKVRKFRTLSELLFDAKEYLKNPYKGMKIQNHPDFPKKPLTPYLRFYLLKRKKFAKIHPQLNNLDLTRMLSQTYKDMPEKKRVKCLTFTSLFYTKSAADNHNNCANYD
;
A
#
# COMPACT_ATOMS: atom_id res chain seq x y z
N MET A 1 -54.81 -20.29 56.23
CA MET A 1 -53.35 -20.45 56.34
C MET A 1 -52.74 -19.93 55.06
N ASN A 2 -51.98 -18.83 55.21
CA ASN A 2 -50.85 -18.31 54.43
C ASN A 2 -51.01 -18.33 52.89
N GLY A 3 -51.08 -17.22 52.16
CA GLY A 3 -50.45 -15.91 52.36
C GLY A 3 -49.19 -15.85 51.52
N GLU A 4 -49.14 -14.98 50.51
CA GLU A 4 -47.92 -14.28 50.10
C GLU A 4 -48.26 -13.13 49.14
N ALA A 5 -48.01 -11.92 49.62
CA ALA A 5 -48.08 -10.67 48.90
C ALA A 5 -46.79 -10.49 48.09
N GLN A 6 -46.91 -10.06 46.84
CA GLN A 6 -45.76 -9.58 46.07
C GLN A 6 -45.65 -8.06 46.24
N ASP A 7 -44.72 -7.71 47.12
CA ASP A 7 -44.13 -6.38 47.26
C ASP A 7 -43.20 -6.12 46.05
N LYS A 8 -43.48 -5.08 45.26
CA LYS A 8 -42.54 -4.55 44.27
C LYS A 8 -42.17 -3.13 44.67
N ALA A 9 -41.15 -3.06 45.53
CA ALA A 9 -40.45 -1.85 45.92
C ALA A 9 -39.97 -1.08 44.68
N GLY A 10 -40.44 0.17 44.57
CA GLY A 10 -39.89 1.18 43.70
C GLY A 10 -38.48 1.56 44.15
N GLY A 11 -37.51 1.32 43.27
CA GLY A 11 -36.16 1.86 43.40
C GLY A 11 -36.03 3.11 42.55
N THR A 12 -36.32 4.27 43.14
CA THR A 12 -36.02 5.58 42.54
C THR A 12 -34.51 5.80 42.61
N ALA A 13 -33.80 5.49 41.53
CA ALA A 13 -32.40 5.86 41.38
C ALA A 13 -32.33 7.40 41.22
N GLN A 14 -31.97 8.07 42.31
CA GLN A 14 -31.69 9.50 42.33
C GLN A 14 -30.52 9.81 41.39
N SER A 15 -30.81 10.60 40.36
CA SER A 15 -29.82 11.23 39.50
C SER A 15 -29.10 12.33 40.28
N VAL A 16 -27.85 12.07 40.65
CA VAL A 16 -26.96 13.11 41.17
C VAL A 16 -26.68 14.11 40.05
N PRO A 17 -26.86 15.43 40.24
CA PRO A 17 -26.49 16.43 39.26
C PRO A 17 -24.97 16.50 39.17
N VAL A 18 -24.41 16.00 38.06
CA VAL A 18 -23.01 16.21 37.72
C VAL A 18 -22.82 17.70 37.43
N LYS A 19 -22.05 18.38 38.29
CA LYS A 19 -21.58 19.74 38.00
C LYS A 19 -20.72 19.67 36.74
N GLU A 20 -21.16 20.30 35.66
CA GLU A 20 -20.39 20.45 34.43
C GLU A 20 -19.22 21.41 34.71
N GLU A 21 -18.03 20.85 34.96
CA GLU A 21 -16.78 21.60 34.87
C GLU A 21 -16.67 22.21 33.46
N PRO A 22 -16.25 23.49 33.31
CA PRO A 22 -16.10 24.12 32.01
C PRO A 22 -15.12 23.33 31.14
N ASP A 23 -15.51 22.94 29.92
CA ASP A 23 -14.63 22.22 28.99
C ASP A 23 -13.35 23.06 28.75
N PRO A 24 -12.15 22.58 29.12
CA PRO A 24 -10.90 23.29 28.91
C PRO A 24 -10.57 23.51 27.43
N TRP A 25 -11.21 22.75 26.54
CA TRP A 25 -11.03 22.83 25.10
C TRP A 25 -11.93 23.89 24.48
N THR A 26 -11.40 25.11 24.36
CA THR A 26 -11.99 26.15 23.53
C THR A 26 -11.98 25.75 22.05
N LYS A 27 -12.83 26.39 21.25
CA LYS A 27 -12.84 26.18 19.79
C LYS A 27 -11.48 26.48 19.16
N GLU A 28 -10.76 27.48 19.68
CA GLU A 28 -9.43 27.87 19.20
C GLU A 28 -8.41 26.74 19.41
N HIS A 29 -8.42 26.09 20.57
CA HIS A 29 -7.57 24.91 20.83
C HIS A 29 -7.89 23.75 19.87
N LEU A 30 -9.16 23.55 19.51
CA LEU A 30 -9.56 22.52 18.56
C LEU A 30 -9.06 22.83 17.15
N PHE A 31 -9.19 24.08 16.69
CA PHE A 31 -8.64 24.47 15.38
C PHE A 31 -7.12 24.34 15.35
N LEU A 32 -6.43 24.77 16.40
CA LEU A 32 -4.97 24.63 16.49
C LEU A 32 -4.52 23.16 16.46
N LEU A 33 -5.28 22.25 17.10
CA LEU A 33 -5.04 20.81 17.01
C LEU A 33 -5.11 20.32 15.56
N LEU A 34 -6.15 20.72 14.83
CA LEU A 34 -6.34 20.30 13.43
C LEU A 34 -5.23 20.84 12.52
N ASP A 35 -4.81 22.08 12.72
CA ASP A 35 -3.75 22.71 11.93
C ASP A 35 -2.38 22.05 12.18
N GLN A 36 -2.04 21.79 13.45
CA GLN A 36 -0.81 21.06 13.76
C GLN A 36 -0.84 19.63 13.23
N MET A 37 -1.97 18.92 13.36
CA MET A 37 -2.12 17.58 12.78
C MET A 37 -1.91 17.59 11.28
N LYS A 38 -2.49 18.57 10.57
CA LYS A 38 -2.33 18.74 9.12
C LYS A 38 -0.87 19.00 8.74
N ALA A 39 -0.14 19.79 9.52
CA ALA A 39 1.28 20.07 9.28
C ALA A 39 2.18 18.84 9.45
N LEU A 40 1.74 17.83 10.22
CA LEU A 40 2.47 16.57 10.41
C LEU A 40 2.13 15.50 9.36
N LEU A 41 1.14 15.74 8.48
CA LEU A 41 0.80 14.79 7.43
C LEU A 41 1.86 14.80 6.31
N PRO A 42 2.12 13.65 5.68
CA PRO A 42 3.00 13.62 4.51
C PRO A 42 2.38 14.40 3.35
N GLU A 43 3.22 15.03 2.51
CA GLU A 43 2.78 15.80 1.33
C GLU A 43 1.83 15.03 0.41
N ASN A 44 1.94 13.70 0.41
CA ASN A 44 1.12 12.82 -0.40
C ASN A 44 0.48 11.71 0.44
N ASP A 45 -0.46 12.10 1.31
CA ASP A 45 -1.24 11.18 2.16
C ASP A 45 -2.27 10.39 1.35
N ASN A 46 -1.80 9.34 0.67
CA ASN A 46 -2.64 8.45 -0.13
C ASN A 46 -3.14 7.23 0.67
N PHE A 47 -2.78 7.12 1.94
CA PHE A 47 -3.13 5.96 2.75
C PHE A 47 -4.58 6.06 3.24
N ARG A 48 -5.08 4.96 3.80
CA ARG A 48 -6.34 5.01 4.52
C ARG A 48 -6.15 5.89 5.75
N TYR A 49 -7.14 6.72 6.05
CA TYR A 49 -7.17 7.60 7.21
C TYR A 49 -6.65 6.93 8.51
N LYS A 50 -7.16 5.74 8.85
CA LYS A 50 -6.74 5.00 10.07
C LYS A 50 -5.25 4.65 10.07
N THR A 51 -4.68 4.39 8.89
CA THR A 51 -3.25 4.07 8.75
C THR A 51 -2.42 5.31 9.07
N THR A 52 -2.78 6.47 8.52
CA THR A 52 -2.06 7.72 8.77
C THR A 52 -2.23 8.20 10.21
N GLU A 53 -3.44 8.12 10.77
CA GLU A 53 -3.73 8.43 12.18
C GLU A 53 -2.90 7.57 13.15
N HIS A 54 -2.77 6.27 12.89
CA HIS A 54 -2.00 5.36 13.75
C HIS A 54 -0.51 5.69 13.75
N ASN A 55 0.03 6.04 12.58
CA ASN A 55 1.45 6.32 12.39
C ASN A 55 1.83 7.79 12.66
N MET A 56 0.87 8.62 13.06
CA MET A 56 1.10 10.02 13.36
C MET A 56 1.98 10.18 14.61
N ASP A 57 2.93 11.12 14.54
CA ASP A 57 3.84 11.42 15.64
C ASP A 57 3.19 12.38 16.65
N TRP A 58 2.42 11.81 17.59
CA TRP A 58 1.64 12.55 18.58
C TRP A 58 2.50 13.36 19.57
N GLU A 59 3.77 12.99 19.76
CA GLU A 59 4.69 13.69 20.68
C GLU A 59 5.10 15.07 20.16
N LYS A 60 5.01 15.29 18.84
CA LYS A 60 5.23 16.59 18.21
C LYS A 60 4.03 17.53 18.32
N LEU A 61 2.85 17.01 18.64
CA LEU A 61 1.66 17.82 18.87
C LEU A 61 1.71 18.39 20.28
N LYS A 62 1.95 19.69 20.39
CA LYS A 62 1.96 20.44 21.65
C LYS A 62 1.10 21.66 21.51
N ILE A 63 0.01 21.69 22.28
CA ILE A 63 -0.99 22.76 22.26
C ILE A 63 -1.08 23.30 23.67
N GLY A 64 -0.39 24.41 23.94
CA GLY A 64 -0.33 25.00 25.29
C GLY A 64 0.07 23.94 26.34
N ASP A 65 -0.80 23.78 27.35
CA ASP A 65 -0.60 22.85 28.47
C ASP A 65 -1.15 21.43 28.21
N PHE A 66 -1.66 21.15 27.01
CA PHE A 66 -2.19 19.83 26.66
C PHE A 66 -1.07 18.87 26.26
N THR A 67 -1.12 17.66 26.83
CA THR A 67 -0.18 16.58 26.51
C THR A 67 -0.56 15.87 25.20
N SER A 68 0.37 15.11 24.64
CA SER A 68 0.13 14.28 23.44
C SER A 68 -1.05 13.33 23.62
N GLN A 69 -1.20 12.75 24.82
CA GLN A 69 -2.29 11.86 25.17
C GLN A 69 -3.65 12.54 25.17
N THR A 70 -3.76 13.75 25.74
CA THR A 70 -5.05 14.48 25.75
C THR A 70 -5.41 14.97 24.35
N CYS A 71 -4.43 15.37 23.54
CA CYS A 71 -4.62 15.69 22.13
C CYS A 71 -5.19 14.49 21.35
N ARG A 72 -4.61 13.30 21.55
CA ARG A 72 -5.08 12.06 20.92
C ARG A 72 -6.50 11.69 21.35
N GLN A 73 -6.81 11.80 22.63
CA GLN A 73 -8.14 11.54 23.15
C GLN A 73 -9.17 12.52 22.55
N ARG A 74 -8.83 13.81 22.48
CA ARG A 74 -9.72 14.82 21.93
C ARG A 74 -9.94 14.62 20.43
N TRP A 75 -8.88 14.33 19.68
CA TRP A 75 -9.00 13.93 18.28
C TRP A 75 -9.92 12.72 18.10
N SER A 76 -9.77 11.68 18.93
CA SER A 76 -10.62 10.49 18.87
C SER A 76 -12.10 10.86 19.03
N GLN A 77 -12.44 11.76 19.95
CA GLN A 77 -13.81 12.24 20.14
C GLN A 77 -14.31 13.02 18.93
N LEU A 78 -13.54 14.00 18.46
CA LEU A 78 -13.89 14.84 17.29
C LEU A 78 -14.12 13.98 16.04
N SER A 79 -13.22 13.02 15.80
CA SER A 79 -13.29 12.17 14.61
C SER A 79 -14.59 11.37 14.55
N THR A 80 -15.22 11.00 15.67
CA THR A 80 -16.49 10.26 15.68
C THR A 80 -17.66 11.06 15.11
N LYS A 81 -17.58 12.39 15.15
CA LYS A 81 -18.63 13.29 14.70
C LYS A 81 -18.51 13.68 13.22
N VAL A 82 -17.45 13.24 12.55
CA VAL A 82 -17.18 13.57 11.15
C VAL A 82 -17.21 12.32 10.25
N ARG A 83 -17.52 12.53 8.98
CA ARG A 83 -17.50 11.47 7.96
C ARG A 83 -16.07 10.98 7.69
N LYS A 84 -15.89 9.68 7.50
CA LYS A 84 -14.58 9.02 7.33
C LYS A 84 -14.42 8.31 5.98
N PHE A 85 -15.21 8.69 4.98
CA PHE A 85 -15.19 8.11 3.64
C PHE A 85 -14.60 9.10 2.63
N ARG A 86 -13.93 8.56 1.59
CA ARG A 86 -13.48 9.36 0.44
C ARG A 86 -14.66 9.71 -0.46
N THR A 87 -14.71 10.96 -0.88
CA THR A 87 -15.62 11.47 -1.89
C THR A 87 -15.19 11.03 -3.28
N LEU A 88 -16.12 11.09 -4.24
CA LEU A 88 -15.81 10.87 -5.65
C LEU A 88 -14.75 11.86 -6.16
N SER A 89 -14.77 13.12 -5.72
CA SER A 89 -13.77 14.12 -6.11
C SER A 89 -12.34 13.72 -5.71
N GLU A 90 -12.16 13.19 -4.50
CA GLU A 90 -10.86 12.67 -4.04
C GLU A 90 -10.43 11.46 -4.89
N LEU A 91 -11.35 10.53 -5.16
CA LEU A 91 -11.07 9.37 -6.00
C LEU A 91 -10.69 9.76 -7.44
N LEU A 92 -11.37 10.76 -8.00
CA LEU A 92 -11.07 11.28 -9.34
C LEU A 92 -9.70 11.97 -9.39
N PHE A 93 -9.27 12.64 -8.31
CA PHE A 93 -7.93 13.18 -8.21
C PHE A 93 -6.88 12.07 -8.23
N ASP A 94 -7.06 11.03 -7.40
CA ASP A 94 -6.18 9.86 -7.38
C ASP A 94 -6.10 9.18 -8.76
N ALA A 95 -7.23 9.07 -9.46
CA ALA A 95 -7.29 8.52 -10.81
C ALA A 95 -6.50 9.37 -11.82
N LYS A 96 -6.58 10.71 -11.74
CA LYS A 96 -5.77 11.60 -12.59
C LYS A 96 -4.27 11.47 -12.30
N GLU A 97 -3.89 11.38 -11.03
CA GLU A 97 -2.48 11.14 -10.64
C GLU A 97 -1.99 9.78 -11.13
N TYR A 98 -2.84 8.75 -11.06
CA TYR A 98 -2.55 7.45 -11.63
C TYR A 98 -2.31 7.51 -13.15
N LEU A 99 -3.12 8.25 -13.90
CA LEU A 99 -2.94 8.41 -15.35
C LEU A 99 -1.63 9.14 -15.72
N LYS A 100 -1.12 10.04 -14.86
CA LYS A 100 0.18 10.69 -15.06
C LYS A 100 1.37 9.73 -14.92
N ASN A 101 1.27 8.76 -14.02
CA ASN A 101 2.31 7.76 -13.82
C ASN A 101 1.72 6.40 -13.39
N PRO A 102 1.19 5.61 -14.34
CA PRO A 102 0.47 4.37 -14.04
C PRO A 102 1.39 3.26 -13.50
N TYR A 103 2.70 3.50 -13.47
CA TYR A 103 3.74 2.55 -13.09
C TYR A 103 4.34 2.82 -11.70
N LYS A 104 3.89 3.86 -10.98
CA LYS A 104 4.37 4.14 -9.61
C LYS A 104 3.75 3.13 -8.64
N GLY A 105 4.56 2.21 -8.13
CA GLY A 105 4.18 1.28 -7.05
C GLY A 105 3.48 -0.01 -7.48
N MET A 106 3.08 -0.15 -8.75
CA MET A 106 2.55 -1.41 -9.29
C MET A 106 3.72 -2.30 -9.75
N LYS A 107 3.87 -3.47 -9.12
CA LYS A 107 4.67 -4.57 -9.69
C LYS A 107 4.00 -4.96 -11.01
N ILE A 108 4.50 -4.44 -12.13
CA ILE A 108 4.05 -4.74 -13.51
C ILE A 108 4.29 -6.24 -13.78
N GLN A 109 3.43 -7.09 -13.23
CA GLN A 109 3.50 -8.53 -13.40
C GLN A 109 2.15 -9.00 -13.91
N ASN A 110 2.01 -8.99 -15.24
CA ASN A 110 1.01 -9.74 -16.01
C ASN A 110 -0.26 -8.99 -16.45
N HIS A 111 -0.17 -7.76 -16.98
CA HIS A 111 -1.28 -7.22 -17.78
C HIS A 111 -1.21 -7.78 -19.22
N PRO A 112 -2.31 -8.31 -19.79
CA PRO A 112 -2.34 -8.82 -21.16
C PRO A 112 -2.01 -7.74 -22.21
N ASP A 113 -2.45 -6.50 -21.97
CA ASP A 113 -2.24 -5.39 -22.91
C ASP A 113 -0.79 -4.85 -22.97
N PHE A 114 0.11 -5.30 -22.08
CA PHE A 114 1.50 -4.87 -22.12
C PHE A 114 2.47 -6.06 -22.08
N PRO A 115 3.20 -6.32 -23.18
CA PRO A 115 4.14 -7.43 -23.25
C PRO A 115 5.24 -7.28 -22.18
N LYS A 116 5.58 -8.39 -21.52
CA LYS A 116 6.63 -8.43 -20.49
C LYS A 116 7.91 -7.82 -21.06
N LYS A 117 8.60 -6.99 -20.25
CA LYS A 117 9.92 -6.45 -20.60
C LYS A 117 10.80 -7.57 -21.17
N PRO A 118 11.51 -7.35 -22.29
CA PRO A 118 12.31 -8.39 -22.90
C PRO A 118 13.31 -8.91 -21.88
N LEU A 119 13.38 -10.23 -21.77
CA LEU A 119 14.32 -10.90 -20.86
C LEU A 119 15.74 -10.51 -21.26
N THR A 120 16.57 -10.17 -20.26
CA THR A 120 17.99 -9.93 -20.52
C THR A 120 18.65 -11.19 -21.07
N PRO A 121 19.70 -11.08 -21.90
CA PRO A 121 20.40 -12.23 -22.49
C PRO A 121 20.85 -13.25 -21.43
N TYR A 122 21.31 -12.76 -20.28
CA TYR A 122 21.64 -13.58 -19.13
C TYR A 122 20.43 -14.32 -18.55
N LEU A 123 19.31 -13.63 -18.31
CA LEU A 123 18.11 -14.25 -17.74
C LEU A 123 17.51 -15.29 -18.70
N ARG A 124 17.59 -15.06 -20.01
CA ARG A 124 17.19 -16.05 -21.02
C ARG A 124 18.09 -17.29 -20.97
N PHE A 125 19.42 -17.12 -20.90
CA PHE A 125 20.36 -18.22 -20.71
C PHE A 125 20.06 -19.01 -19.42
N TYR A 126 19.86 -18.29 -18.32
CA TYR A 126 19.52 -18.87 -17.02
C TYR A 126 18.26 -19.72 -17.11
N LEU A 127 17.16 -19.21 -17.69
CA LEU A 127 15.91 -19.97 -17.83
C LEU A 127 16.05 -21.22 -18.71
N LEU A 128 16.82 -21.13 -19.79
CA LEU A 128 17.06 -22.26 -20.71
C LEU A 128 17.89 -23.36 -20.07
N LYS A 129 18.86 -23.00 -19.23
CA LYS A 129 19.82 -23.95 -18.64
C LYS A 129 19.42 -24.44 -17.25
N ARG A 130 18.70 -23.64 -16.46
CA ARG A 130 18.28 -23.97 -15.09
C ARG A 130 17.58 -25.31 -15.01
N LYS A 131 16.62 -25.61 -15.90
CA LYS A 131 15.89 -26.89 -15.88
C LYS A 131 16.80 -28.10 -16.12
N LYS A 132 17.84 -27.97 -16.94
CA LYS A 132 18.80 -29.05 -17.22
C LYS A 132 19.80 -29.19 -16.06
N PHE A 133 20.32 -28.08 -15.56
CA PHE A 133 21.28 -28.07 -14.45
C PHE A 133 20.65 -28.54 -13.13
N ALA A 134 19.38 -28.20 -12.85
CA ALA A 134 18.66 -28.67 -11.67
C ALA A 134 18.46 -30.20 -11.67
N LYS A 135 18.35 -30.83 -12.86
CA LYS A 135 18.25 -32.29 -12.99
C LYS A 135 19.60 -32.99 -12.82
N ILE A 136 20.69 -32.36 -13.24
CA ILE A 136 22.06 -32.89 -13.15
C ILE A 136 22.62 -32.71 -11.73
N HIS A 137 22.19 -31.65 -11.03
CA HIS A 137 22.61 -31.34 -9.68
C HIS A 137 21.40 -31.22 -8.72
N PRO A 138 20.68 -32.32 -8.44
CA PRO A 138 19.49 -32.29 -7.58
C PRO A 138 19.82 -31.96 -6.12
N GLN A 139 21.08 -32.14 -5.71
CA GLN A 139 21.61 -31.83 -4.38
C GLN A 139 21.99 -30.35 -4.17
N LEU A 140 21.99 -29.52 -5.23
CA LEU A 140 22.32 -28.10 -5.13
C LEU A 140 21.09 -27.25 -4.86
N ASN A 141 21.21 -26.31 -3.92
CA ASN A 141 20.16 -25.33 -3.66
C ASN A 141 20.03 -24.33 -4.83
N ASN A 142 18.85 -23.73 -4.99
CA ASN A 142 18.56 -22.73 -6.01
C ASN A 142 19.55 -21.55 -6.02
N LEU A 143 20.07 -21.17 -4.85
CA LEU A 143 21.09 -20.12 -4.73
C LEU A 143 22.41 -20.53 -5.39
N ASP A 144 22.88 -21.75 -5.10
CA ASP A 144 24.14 -22.27 -5.63
C ASP A 144 24.03 -22.58 -7.13
N LEU A 145 22.87 -23.06 -7.58
CA LEU A 145 22.54 -23.22 -8.98
C LEU A 145 22.62 -21.90 -9.75
N THR A 146 22.14 -20.81 -9.14
CA THR A 146 22.17 -19.47 -9.75
C THR A 146 23.57 -18.91 -9.79
N ARG A 147 24.38 -19.14 -8.75
CA ARG A 147 25.81 -18.75 -8.73
C ARG A 147 26.61 -19.47 -9.82
N MET A 148 26.42 -20.78 -9.96
CA MET A 148 27.05 -21.61 -10.99
C MET A 148 26.68 -21.16 -12.41
N LEU A 149 25.40 -20.90 -12.66
CA LEU A 149 24.93 -20.45 -13.97
C LEU A 149 25.42 -19.04 -14.32
N SER A 150 25.55 -18.15 -13.33
CA SER A 150 26.16 -16.83 -13.48
C SER A 150 27.62 -16.94 -13.92
N GLN A 151 28.39 -17.78 -13.24
CA GLN A 151 29.81 -18.00 -13.56
C GLN A 151 29.98 -18.64 -14.95
N THR A 152 29.20 -19.67 -15.25
CA THR A 152 29.17 -20.34 -16.57
C THR A 152 28.84 -19.36 -17.71
N TYR A 153 28.01 -18.34 -17.45
CA TYR A 153 27.67 -17.32 -18.44
C TYR A 153 28.81 -16.32 -18.69
N LYS A 154 29.54 -15.94 -17.62
CA LYS A 154 30.71 -15.06 -17.72
C LYS A 154 31.87 -15.71 -18.47
N ASP A 155 32.09 -17.00 -18.22
CA ASP A 155 33.19 -17.78 -18.78
C ASP A 155 32.91 -18.30 -20.21
N MET A 156 31.71 -18.05 -20.74
CA MET A 156 31.35 -18.46 -22.10
C MET A 156 31.99 -17.55 -23.16
N PRO A 157 32.56 -18.12 -24.25
CA PRO A 157 33.17 -17.33 -25.33
C PRO A 157 32.14 -16.47 -26.08
N GLU A 158 32.60 -15.30 -26.54
CA GLU A 158 31.84 -14.27 -27.28
C GLU A 158 30.83 -14.86 -28.29
N LYS A 159 31.27 -15.84 -29.09
CA LYS A 159 30.47 -16.50 -30.13
C LYS A 159 29.18 -17.18 -29.61
N LYS A 160 29.17 -17.69 -28.37
CA LYS A 160 27.98 -18.31 -27.74
C LYS A 160 27.09 -17.28 -27.02
N ARG A 161 27.67 -16.17 -26.56
CA ARG A 161 26.94 -15.02 -26.00
C ARG A 161 26.16 -14.27 -27.08
N VAL A 162 26.78 -14.08 -28.26
CA VAL A 162 26.14 -13.50 -29.44
C VAL A 162 24.95 -14.31 -29.92
N LYS A 163 24.99 -15.65 -29.87
CA LYS A 163 23.82 -16.49 -30.19
C LYS A 163 22.67 -16.29 -29.20
N CYS A 164 22.94 -16.02 -27.93
CA CYS A 164 21.88 -15.65 -26.98
C CYS A 164 21.32 -14.24 -27.26
N LEU A 165 22.15 -13.31 -27.73
CA LEU A 165 21.79 -11.93 -28.10
C LEU A 165 20.99 -11.87 -29.42
N THR A 166 21.37 -12.59 -30.47
CA THR A 166 20.67 -12.59 -31.77
C THR A 166 19.28 -13.21 -31.69
N PHE A 167 19.07 -14.21 -30.82
CA PHE A 167 17.71 -14.68 -30.54
C PHE A 167 16.87 -13.61 -29.82
N THR A 168 17.45 -12.72 -29.00
CA THR A 168 16.67 -11.64 -28.36
C THR A 168 16.16 -10.58 -29.34
N SER A 169 16.89 -10.27 -30.42
CA SER A 169 16.42 -9.32 -31.45
C SER A 169 15.35 -9.89 -32.38
N LEU A 170 15.41 -11.20 -32.71
CA LEU A 170 14.41 -11.88 -33.53
C LEU A 170 13.06 -12.06 -32.81
N PHE A 171 13.06 -12.30 -31.50
CA PHE A 171 11.83 -12.32 -30.71
C PHE A 171 11.25 -10.91 -30.50
N TYR A 172 12.10 -9.87 -30.41
CA TYR A 172 11.65 -8.48 -30.33
C TYR A 172 10.93 -8.03 -31.61
N THR A 173 11.49 -8.36 -32.78
CA THR A 173 10.90 -8.02 -34.09
C THR A 173 9.58 -8.76 -34.36
N LYS A 174 9.47 -10.04 -33.95
CA LYS A 174 8.18 -10.77 -34.02
C LYS A 174 7.15 -10.24 -33.03
N SER A 175 7.52 -10.01 -31.77
CA SER A 175 6.60 -9.49 -30.75
C SER A 175 6.16 -8.05 -31.02
N ALA A 176 6.94 -7.26 -31.76
CA ALA A 176 6.54 -5.93 -32.24
C ALA A 176 5.64 -6.00 -33.48
N ALA A 177 5.87 -6.96 -34.39
CA ALA A 177 5.05 -7.17 -35.58
C ALA A 177 3.64 -7.70 -35.26
N ASP A 178 3.52 -8.60 -34.28
CA ASP A 178 2.22 -9.10 -33.80
C ASP A 178 1.36 -8.00 -33.15
N ASN A 179 1.97 -6.89 -32.72
CA ASN A 179 1.29 -5.74 -32.14
C ASN A 179 0.77 -4.73 -33.17
N HIS A 180 1.30 -4.73 -34.41
CA HIS A 180 0.80 -3.84 -35.46
C HIS A 180 -0.47 -4.40 -36.12
N ASN A 181 -0.69 -5.71 -36.06
CA ASN A 181 -1.84 -6.37 -36.66
C ASN A 181 -3.08 -6.47 -35.76
N ASN A 182 -3.03 -5.95 -34.53
CA ASN A 182 -4.17 -5.96 -33.61
C ASN A 182 -4.82 -4.58 -33.39
N CYS A 183 -4.38 -3.55 -34.13
CA CYS A 183 -5.04 -2.23 -34.16
C CYS A 183 -6.10 -2.11 -35.29
N ALA A 184 -6.37 -3.17 -36.04
CA ALA A 184 -7.25 -3.12 -37.22
C ALA A 184 -8.68 -3.68 -36.99
N ASN A 185 -9.11 -3.93 -35.75
CA ASN A 185 -10.49 -4.33 -35.48
C ASN A 185 -11.01 -3.69 -34.20
N TYR A 186 -11.40 -2.42 -34.30
CA TYR A 186 -12.44 -1.82 -33.48
C TYR A 186 -13.18 -0.81 -34.36
N ASP A 187 -14.12 -1.34 -35.16
CA ASP A 187 -15.35 -0.64 -35.51
C ASP A 187 -16.39 -0.89 -34.40
#